data_AF-A0AAU9T3Z1-F1
#
_entry.id   AF-A0AAU9T3Z1-F1
#
_cell.length_a   1.000
_cell.length_b   1.000
_cell.length_c   1.000
_cell.angle_alpha   90.00
_cell.angle_beta   90.00
_cell.angle_gamma   90.00
#
_symmetry.space_group_name_H-M   'P 1'
#
loop_
_entity.id
_entity.type
_entity.pdbx_description
1 polymer ?
#
loop_
_entity_poly.entity_id
_entity_poly.type
_entity_poly.pdbx_seq_one_letter_code
_entity_poly.pdbx_strand_id
1 'polypeptide(L)'
;MMFMKSVENYPLRRRDYEKCEEIIERIKKLEKESEKNRKCINENGVALVLCDCFEKFSGDEKLTYLLKEILSLLTWMVPIGSEGLKKLAFASSFRCVAGLLRSTDDSVRENAAFLLKEILSLDETQVLAFAEENGVAGSFVKLIRDSVSSSATNSSLIAISHMVFQKPEIASEFLEIDLMNLTLDMIINGENSVCEKALAVLDAICETSRGREEVRKNALVMPLLVKKIPKVSELATRSSVSVILKLCKTGKAFAVEEAVRLGAFQKVFLVLQVGYGEETKEKATELLKMMNNTQMKLMSDDEDDCVDSSMDFKYLKKLS
;
A
#
# COMPACT_ATOMS: atom_id res chain seq x y z
N MET A 1 -1.38 4.26 34.39
CA MET A 1 -2.26 5.37 33.96
C MET A 1 -1.94 6.71 34.64
N MET A 2 -1.84 6.79 35.99
CA MET A 2 -1.53 8.08 36.68
C MET A 2 -0.12 8.64 36.41
N PHE A 3 0.90 7.81 36.17
CA PHE A 3 2.27 8.30 35.99
C PHE A 3 2.55 8.89 34.60
N MET A 4 1.91 8.35 33.56
CA MET A 4 2.15 8.77 32.18
C MET A 4 1.45 10.09 31.80
N LYS A 5 0.46 10.52 32.60
CA LYS A 5 -0.07 11.89 32.57
C LYS A 5 0.90 12.95 33.15
N SER A 6 1.92 12.57 33.93
CA SER A 6 2.84 13.55 34.55
C SER A 6 3.98 13.99 33.62
N VAL A 7 4.10 13.40 32.44
CA VAL A 7 5.18 13.66 31.48
C VAL A 7 4.83 14.85 30.55
N GLU A 8 3.83 15.66 30.87
CA GLU A 8 3.30 16.69 29.95
C GLU A 8 4.08 18.03 29.90
N ASN A 9 5.05 18.34 30.77
CA ASN A 9 5.59 19.73 30.81
C ASN A 9 7.03 19.99 31.34
N TYR A 10 7.97 19.03 31.33
CA TYR A 10 9.33 19.28 31.85
C TYR A 10 10.44 18.56 31.05
N PRO A 11 11.71 19.05 31.08
CA PRO A 11 12.83 18.33 30.49
C PRO A 11 12.96 16.93 31.11
N LEU A 12 13.04 15.92 30.23
CA LEU A 12 13.06 14.50 30.55
C LEU A 12 14.17 14.20 31.56
N ARG A 13 13.81 13.67 32.73
CA ARG A 13 14.78 13.32 33.77
C ARG A 13 15.25 11.90 33.55
N ARG A 14 16.48 11.59 33.98
CA ARG A 14 17.05 10.23 33.95
C ARG A 14 16.11 9.15 34.52
N ARG A 15 15.36 9.50 35.55
CA ARG A 15 14.40 8.60 36.22
C ARG A 15 13.16 8.30 35.38
N ASP A 16 12.85 9.10 34.36
CA ASP A 16 11.64 8.94 33.56
C ASP A 16 11.80 7.78 32.56
N TYR A 17 12.97 7.61 31.95
CA TYR A 17 13.22 6.50 31.03
C TYR A 17 13.47 5.17 31.78
N GLU A 18 14.15 5.16 32.93
CA GLU A 18 14.37 3.94 33.76
C GLU A 18 13.02 3.33 34.18
N LYS A 19 12.03 4.18 34.49
CA LYS A 19 10.65 3.74 34.78
C LYS A 19 9.92 3.26 33.54
N CYS A 20 10.12 3.89 32.38
CA CYS A 20 9.54 3.41 31.12
C CYS A 20 10.07 2.01 30.76
N GLU A 21 11.36 1.76 30.97
CA GLU A 21 11.97 0.43 30.79
C GLU A 21 11.29 -0.62 31.68
N GLU A 22 11.15 -0.35 32.98
CA GLU A 22 10.46 -1.26 33.91
C GLU A 22 9.01 -1.56 33.49
N ILE A 23 8.29 -0.53 33.01
CA ILE A 23 6.90 -0.69 32.53
C ILE A 23 6.86 -1.56 31.28
N ILE A 24 7.77 -1.35 30.33
CA ILE A 24 7.85 -2.14 29.09
C ILE A 24 8.15 -3.61 29.40
N GLU A 25 9.10 -3.88 30.31
CA GLU A 25 9.38 -5.25 30.75
C GLU A 25 8.14 -5.91 31.36
N ARG A 26 7.38 -5.16 32.17
CA ARG A 26 6.13 -5.63 32.76
C ARG A 26 5.06 -5.89 31.71
N ILE A 27 4.91 -5.02 30.71
CA ILE A 27 3.97 -5.21 29.60
C ILE A 27 4.33 -6.50 28.84
N LYS A 28 5.60 -6.69 28.48
CA LYS A 28 6.09 -7.91 27.81
C LYS A 28 5.83 -9.18 28.63
N LYS A 29 5.99 -9.10 29.95
CA LYS A 29 5.68 -10.24 30.83
C LYS A 29 4.19 -10.57 30.78
N LEU A 30 3.33 -9.57 30.97
CA LEU A 30 1.88 -9.74 30.93
C LEU A 30 1.39 -10.25 29.57
N GLU A 31 1.99 -9.76 28.47
CA GLU A 31 1.71 -10.19 27.11
C GLU A 31 1.92 -11.72 26.94
N LYS A 32 2.99 -12.26 27.51
CA LYS A 32 3.34 -13.69 27.41
C LYS A 32 2.50 -14.59 28.31
N GLU A 33 1.87 -14.04 29.35
CA GLU A 33 1.09 -14.81 30.32
C GLU A 33 -0.27 -15.27 29.78
N SER A 34 -0.99 -14.42 29.03
CA SER A 34 -2.27 -14.83 28.44
C SER A 34 -2.80 -13.88 27.36
N GLU A 35 -3.62 -14.42 26.46
CA GLU A 35 -4.38 -13.63 25.47
C GLU A 35 -5.37 -12.65 26.14
N LYS A 36 -5.89 -13.00 27.33
CA LYS A 36 -6.75 -12.11 28.11
C LYS A 36 -6.00 -10.85 28.55
N ASN A 37 -4.72 -10.99 28.92
CA ASN A 37 -3.88 -9.84 29.27
C ASN A 37 -3.63 -8.95 28.05
N ARG A 38 -3.33 -9.54 26.89
CA ARG A 38 -3.16 -8.79 25.63
C ARG A 38 -4.38 -7.95 25.30
N LYS A 39 -5.57 -8.56 25.34
CA LYS A 39 -6.84 -7.86 25.11
C LYS A 39 -7.05 -6.73 26.13
N CYS A 40 -6.82 -7.00 27.41
CA CYS A 40 -6.93 -6.00 28.47
C CYS A 40 -5.97 -4.82 28.25
N ILE A 41 -4.73 -5.08 27.86
CA ILE A 41 -3.74 -4.02 27.56
C ILE A 41 -4.22 -3.13 26.40
N ASN A 42 -4.73 -3.74 25.32
CA ASN A 42 -5.24 -3.03 24.15
C ASN A 42 -6.47 -2.16 24.49
N GLU A 43 -7.36 -2.65 25.36
CA GLU A 43 -8.58 -1.92 25.76
C GLU A 43 -8.31 -0.76 26.74
N ASN A 44 -7.15 -0.72 27.40
CA ASN A 44 -6.83 0.27 28.44
C ASN A 44 -5.97 1.45 27.95
N GLY A 45 -5.88 1.67 26.63
CA GLY A 45 -5.20 2.84 26.07
C GLY A 45 -3.67 2.84 26.23
N VAL A 46 -3.07 1.66 26.44
CA VAL A 46 -1.61 1.52 26.57
C VAL A 46 -0.88 1.94 25.29
N ALA A 47 -1.49 1.70 24.12
CA ALA A 47 -0.93 2.09 22.82
C ALA A 47 -0.69 3.61 22.73
N LEU A 48 -1.69 4.44 23.04
CA LEU A 48 -1.58 5.90 23.03
C LEU A 48 -0.43 6.38 23.93
N VAL A 49 -0.35 5.78 25.11
CA VAL A 49 0.65 6.10 26.11
C VAL A 49 2.07 5.72 25.66
N LEU A 50 2.22 4.60 24.95
CA LEU A 50 3.48 4.22 24.32
C LEU A 50 3.85 5.16 23.16
N CYS A 51 2.86 5.64 22.38
CA CYS A 51 3.09 6.66 21.36
C CYS A 51 3.56 7.99 21.96
N ASP A 52 2.99 8.44 23.08
CA ASP A 52 3.46 9.63 23.81
C ASP A 52 4.91 9.47 24.30
N CYS A 53 5.27 8.28 24.80
CA CYS A 53 6.65 7.98 25.17
C CYS A 53 7.58 8.00 23.95
N PHE A 54 7.15 7.38 22.85
CA PHE A 54 7.92 7.36 21.62
C PHE A 54 8.19 8.78 21.12
N GLU A 55 7.16 9.65 21.09
CA GLU A 55 7.29 11.06 20.71
C GLU A 55 8.36 11.76 21.54
N LYS A 56 8.29 11.64 22.87
CA LYS A 56 9.19 12.34 23.79
C LYS A 56 10.63 11.86 23.69
N PHE A 57 10.84 10.56 23.47
CA PHE A 57 12.19 9.97 23.43
C PHE A 57 12.82 9.98 22.03
N SER A 58 12.04 10.22 20.97
CA SER A 58 12.47 10.12 19.56
C SER A 58 13.68 10.99 19.17
N GLY A 59 13.97 12.04 19.94
CA GLY A 59 15.11 12.95 19.71
C GLY A 59 16.42 12.56 20.41
N ASP A 60 16.44 11.52 21.25
CA ASP A 60 17.63 11.11 22.00
C ASP A 60 18.17 9.77 21.48
N GLU A 61 19.30 9.82 20.78
CA GLU A 61 19.96 8.63 20.21
C GLU A 61 20.28 7.56 21.28
N LYS A 62 20.52 7.95 22.54
CA LYS A 62 20.81 7.00 23.64
C LYS A 62 19.60 6.14 23.97
N LEU A 63 18.39 6.60 23.64
CA LEU A 63 17.13 5.91 23.90
C LEU A 63 16.66 5.06 22.71
N THR A 64 17.49 4.90 21.67
CA THR A 64 17.15 4.09 20.49
C THR A 64 16.76 2.65 20.85
N TYR A 65 17.42 2.03 21.83
CA TYR A 65 17.05 0.70 22.31
C TYR A 65 15.62 0.69 22.88
N LEU A 66 15.29 1.64 23.75
CA LEU A 66 13.95 1.80 24.32
C LEU A 66 12.89 2.02 23.23
N LEU A 67 13.19 2.85 22.23
CA LEU A 67 12.29 3.12 21.10
C LEU A 67 12.03 1.87 20.26
N LYS A 68 13.03 1.00 20.05
CA LYS A 68 12.86 -0.30 19.38
C LYS A 68 11.91 -1.21 20.17
N GLU A 69 11.99 -1.19 21.49
CA GLU A 69 11.10 -1.97 22.35
C GLU A 69 9.67 -1.46 22.32
N ILE A 70 9.48 -0.14 22.37
CA ILE A 70 8.16 0.49 22.18
C ILE A 70 7.60 0.14 20.80
N LEU A 71 8.42 0.25 19.76
CA LEU A 71 8.06 -0.08 18.38
C LEU A 71 7.54 -1.52 18.27
N SER A 72 8.24 -2.48 18.88
CA SER A 72 7.81 -3.89 18.89
C SER A 72 6.51 -4.13 19.65
N LEU A 73 6.22 -3.36 20.69
CA LEU A 73 4.95 -3.48 21.43
C LEU A 73 3.78 -2.93 20.60
N LEU A 74 3.99 -1.81 19.91
CA LEU A 74 2.94 -1.16 19.14
C LEU A 74 2.41 -2.02 17.98
N THR A 75 3.21 -2.94 17.42
CA THR A 75 2.80 -3.75 16.27
C THR A 75 1.69 -4.77 16.57
N TRP A 76 1.48 -5.15 17.82
CA TRP A 76 0.37 -6.02 18.23
C TRP A 76 -0.76 -5.27 18.95
N MET A 77 -0.59 -3.98 19.21
CA MET A 77 -1.60 -3.11 19.82
C MET A 77 -2.49 -2.41 18.78
N VAL A 78 -2.95 -3.18 17.78
CA VAL A 78 -3.70 -2.66 16.63
C VAL A 78 -5.20 -2.82 16.88
N PRO A 79 -6.03 -1.79 16.61
CA PRO A 79 -5.66 -0.46 16.10
C PRO A 79 -5.06 0.45 17.19
N ILE A 80 -4.00 1.20 16.85
CA ILE A 80 -3.29 2.14 17.76
C ILE A 80 -4.13 3.39 18.09
N GLY A 81 -5.16 3.68 17.28
CA GLY A 81 -6.00 4.86 17.40
C GLY A 81 -5.37 6.09 16.74
N SER A 82 -6.21 6.95 16.17
CA SER A 82 -5.76 8.12 15.38
C SER A 82 -4.95 9.12 16.21
N GLU A 83 -5.26 9.26 17.50
CA GLU A 83 -4.51 10.12 18.42
C GLU A 83 -3.07 9.62 18.61
N GLY A 84 -2.87 8.32 18.85
CA GLY A 84 -1.55 7.72 18.98
C GLY A 84 -0.75 7.77 17.67
N LEU A 85 -1.41 7.52 16.54
CA LEU A 85 -0.74 7.64 15.24
C LEU A 85 -0.30 9.07 14.94
N LYS A 86 -1.09 10.11 15.29
CA LYS A 86 -0.68 11.52 15.16
C LYS A 86 0.59 11.85 15.96
N LYS A 87 0.76 11.22 17.13
CA LYS A 87 1.97 11.36 17.95
C LYS A 87 3.21 10.78 17.26
N LEU A 88 3.04 9.65 16.60
CA LEU A 88 4.10 9.02 15.81
C LEU A 88 4.38 9.76 14.50
N ALA A 89 3.42 10.55 14.03
CA ALA A 89 3.53 11.36 12.83
C ALA A 89 4.28 12.69 13.06
N PHE A 90 4.55 13.09 14.31
CA PHE A 90 5.42 14.24 14.56
C PHE A 90 6.82 14.04 13.96
N ALA A 91 7.44 15.12 13.49
CA ALA A 91 8.65 15.06 12.67
C ALA A 91 9.81 14.26 13.31
N SER A 92 10.05 14.37 14.62
CA SER A 92 11.11 13.60 15.30
C SER A 92 10.75 12.11 15.41
N SER A 93 9.51 11.80 15.81
CA SER A 93 8.98 10.44 15.87
C SER A 93 9.06 9.75 14.52
N PHE A 94 8.53 10.41 13.50
CA PHE A 94 8.48 9.91 12.15
C PHE A 94 9.88 9.62 11.60
N ARG A 95 10.82 10.56 11.74
CA ARG A 95 12.23 10.37 11.34
C ARG A 95 12.88 9.22 12.10
N CYS A 96 12.57 9.05 13.38
CA CYS A 96 13.05 7.92 14.16
C CYS A 96 12.55 6.59 13.58
N VAL A 97 11.24 6.44 13.34
CA VAL A 97 10.67 5.22 12.75
C VAL A 97 11.25 4.98 11.35
N ALA A 98 11.35 6.01 10.51
CA ALA A 98 11.98 5.92 9.19
C ALA A 98 13.46 5.51 9.27
N GLY A 99 14.21 6.01 10.25
CA GLY A 99 15.58 5.61 10.53
C GLY A 99 15.70 4.13 10.94
N LEU A 100 14.72 3.61 11.67
CA LEU A 100 14.68 2.21 12.11
C LEU A 100 14.48 1.21 10.95
N LEU A 101 13.97 1.63 9.79
CA LEU A 101 13.97 0.80 8.57
C LEU A 101 15.38 0.43 8.08
N ARG A 102 16.40 1.21 8.49
CA ARG A 102 17.81 0.98 8.16
C ARG A 102 18.55 0.17 9.24
N SER A 103 17.82 -0.34 10.24
CA SER A 103 18.38 -1.22 11.28
C SER A 103 19.03 -2.46 10.66
N THR A 104 20.02 -3.04 11.35
CA THR A 104 20.58 -4.36 11.00
C THR A 104 19.77 -5.52 11.55
N ASP A 105 18.79 -5.23 12.42
CA ASP A 105 17.86 -6.19 13.01
C ASP A 105 16.59 -6.25 12.16
N ASP A 106 16.30 -7.41 11.57
CA ASP A 106 15.15 -7.60 10.69
C ASP A 106 13.82 -7.37 11.40
N SER A 107 13.66 -7.82 12.65
CA SER A 107 12.42 -7.58 13.41
C SER A 107 12.16 -6.08 13.60
N VAL A 108 13.21 -5.30 13.86
CA VAL A 108 13.11 -3.84 13.96
C VAL A 108 12.69 -3.22 12.63
N ARG A 109 13.26 -3.67 11.51
CA ARG A 109 12.90 -3.17 10.17
C ARG A 109 11.45 -3.48 9.83
N GLU A 110 11.00 -4.72 10.10
CA GLU A 110 9.63 -5.16 9.88
C GLU A 110 8.64 -4.33 10.73
N ASN A 111 8.94 -4.14 12.01
CA ASN A 111 8.09 -3.34 12.90
C ASN A 111 8.04 -1.87 12.46
N ALA A 112 9.16 -1.31 11.99
CA ALA A 112 9.21 0.05 11.46
C ALA A 112 8.35 0.19 10.19
N ALA A 113 8.43 -0.76 9.26
CA ALA A 113 7.58 -0.78 8.08
C ALA A 113 6.09 -0.87 8.43
N PHE A 114 5.76 -1.69 9.43
CA PHE A 114 4.39 -1.80 9.94
C PHE A 114 3.87 -0.46 10.47
N LEU A 115 4.63 0.24 11.32
CA LEU A 115 4.17 1.53 11.84
C LEU A 115 4.14 2.64 10.78
N LEU A 116 5.12 2.70 9.87
CA LEU A 116 5.10 3.68 8.79
C LEU A 116 3.86 3.51 7.93
N LYS A 117 3.49 2.27 7.61
CA LYS A 117 2.24 1.96 6.91
C LYS A 117 1.02 2.54 7.65
N GLU A 118 0.93 2.36 8.96
CA GLU A 118 -0.18 2.92 9.75
C GLU A 118 -0.16 4.47 9.76
N ILE A 119 1.01 5.09 9.93
CA ILE A 119 1.18 6.56 9.95
C ILE A 119 0.79 7.18 8.60
N LEU A 120 1.28 6.61 7.49
CA LEU A 120 1.03 7.09 6.13
C LEU A 120 -0.43 6.90 5.68
N SER A 121 -1.22 6.16 6.46
CA SER A 121 -2.66 5.98 6.23
C SER A 121 -3.52 7.09 6.85
N LEU A 122 -2.96 8.00 7.65
CA LEU A 122 -3.74 9.02 8.38
C LEU A 122 -4.20 10.18 7.49
N ASP A 123 -3.27 10.90 6.87
CA ASP A 123 -3.54 12.07 6.03
C ASP A 123 -2.33 12.47 5.15
N GLU A 124 -2.60 13.39 4.21
CA GLU A 124 -1.64 13.90 3.20
C GLU A 124 -0.43 14.62 3.78
N THR A 125 -0.54 15.22 4.98
CA THR A 125 0.55 16.03 5.55
C THR A 125 1.75 15.17 5.95
N GLN A 126 1.49 13.91 6.31
CA GLN A 126 2.53 12.98 6.75
C GLN A 126 3.37 12.43 5.60
N VAL A 127 2.77 12.26 4.41
CA VAL A 127 3.53 11.86 3.23
C VAL A 127 4.46 12.97 2.75
N LEU A 128 4.09 14.24 2.91
CA LEU A 128 4.98 15.34 2.53
C LEU A 128 6.25 15.38 3.38
N ALA A 129 6.10 15.24 4.71
CA ALA A 129 7.24 15.13 5.62
C ALA A 129 8.07 13.86 5.35
N PHE A 130 7.42 12.76 4.97
CA PHE A 130 8.09 11.52 4.54
C PHE A 130 8.99 11.77 3.33
N ALA A 131 8.48 12.44 2.30
CA ALA A 131 9.16 12.56 1.01
C ALA A 131 10.41 13.45 1.06
N GLU A 132 10.63 14.17 2.16
CA GLU A 132 11.87 14.91 2.42
C GLU A 132 12.94 14.03 3.09
N GLU A 133 12.56 12.88 3.67
CA GLU A 133 13.49 11.98 4.34
C GLU A 133 14.25 11.13 3.31
N ASN A 134 15.53 11.45 3.15
CA ASN A 134 16.38 10.79 2.17
C ASN A 134 16.56 9.28 2.49
N GLY A 135 16.46 8.45 1.45
CA GLY A 135 16.81 7.03 1.49
C GLY A 135 15.73 6.11 2.05
N VAL A 136 14.53 6.59 2.35
CA VAL A 136 13.45 5.73 2.84
C VAL A 136 12.89 4.83 1.72
N ALA A 137 12.77 5.36 0.49
CA ALA A 137 12.39 4.55 -0.68
C ALA A 137 13.31 3.34 -0.86
N GLY A 138 14.63 3.57 -0.82
CA GLY A 138 15.66 2.53 -0.84
C GLY A 138 15.52 1.53 0.30
N SER A 139 15.14 2.00 1.50
CA SER A 139 14.98 1.16 2.69
C SER A 139 13.79 0.21 2.57
N PHE A 140 12.65 0.68 2.04
CA PHE A 140 11.51 -0.20 1.76
C PHE A 140 11.80 -1.23 0.67
N VAL A 141 12.41 -0.81 -0.45
CA VAL A 141 12.75 -1.75 -1.53
C VAL A 141 13.76 -2.79 -1.05
N LYS A 142 14.73 -2.38 -0.24
CA LYS A 142 15.67 -3.31 0.40
C LYS A 142 14.94 -4.27 1.35
N LEU A 143 14.00 -3.80 2.16
CA LEU A 143 13.21 -4.68 3.03
C LEU A 143 12.40 -5.70 2.24
N ILE A 144 11.76 -5.31 1.13
CA ILE A 144 11.03 -6.24 0.27
C ILE A 144 11.97 -7.32 -0.31
N ARG A 145 13.18 -6.94 -0.72
CA ARG A 145 14.18 -7.88 -1.26
C ARG A 145 14.74 -8.84 -0.22
N ASP A 146 14.96 -8.35 1.00
CA ASP A 146 15.55 -9.14 2.09
C ASP A 146 14.51 -10.02 2.81
N SER A 147 13.23 -9.63 2.78
CA SER A 147 12.18 -10.23 3.59
C SER A 147 11.70 -11.58 3.06
N VAL A 148 11.57 -12.55 3.97
CA VAL A 148 10.81 -13.79 3.77
C VAL A 148 9.37 -13.71 4.32
N SER A 149 9.04 -12.59 4.98
CA SER A 149 7.75 -12.36 5.65
C SER A 149 6.78 -11.62 4.74
N SER A 150 5.65 -12.26 4.40
CA SER A 150 4.56 -11.59 3.66
C SER A 150 4.03 -10.36 4.41
N SER A 151 4.09 -10.34 5.74
CA SER A 151 3.65 -9.19 6.56
C SER A 151 4.52 -7.95 6.32
N ALA A 152 5.83 -8.13 6.32
CA ALA A 152 6.79 -7.04 6.08
C ALA A 152 6.70 -6.53 4.64
N THR A 153 6.58 -7.46 3.67
CA THR A 153 6.38 -7.13 2.26
C THR A 153 5.08 -6.35 2.05
N ASN A 154 3.96 -6.81 2.61
CA ASN A 154 2.68 -6.11 2.54
C ASN A 154 2.74 -4.73 3.17
N SER A 155 3.35 -4.61 4.35
CA SER A 155 3.48 -3.31 5.03
C SER A 155 4.28 -2.32 4.20
N SER A 156 5.37 -2.79 3.59
CA SER A 156 6.18 -1.98 2.68
C SER A 156 5.39 -1.56 1.44
N LEU A 157 4.68 -2.47 0.78
CA LEU A 157 3.89 -2.16 -0.42
C LEU A 157 2.76 -1.17 -0.15
N ILE A 158 2.05 -1.33 0.97
CA ILE A 158 0.99 -0.39 1.36
C ILE A 158 1.59 1.00 1.62
N ALA A 159 2.68 1.08 2.40
CA ALA A 159 3.38 2.34 2.67
C ALA A 159 3.81 3.02 1.35
N ILE A 160 4.49 2.28 0.46
CA ILE A 160 4.90 2.78 -0.86
C ILE A 160 3.68 3.29 -1.65
N SER A 161 2.58 2.52 -1.70
CA SER A 161 1.39 2.93 -2.45
C SER A 161 0.80 4.24 -1.93
N HIS A 162 0.67 4.40 -0.60
CA HIS A 162 0.16 5.63 0.01
C HIS A 162 1.06 6.82 -0.29
N MET A 163 2.37 6.64 -0.19
CA MET A 163 3.31 7.70 -0.48
C MET A 163 3.22 8.15 -1.94
N VAL A 164 3.20 7.20 -2.89
CA VAL A 164 3.16 7.53 -4.32
C VAL A 164 1.80 8.11 -4.72
N PHE A 165 0.68 7.63 -4.17
CA PHE A 165 -0.62 8.22 -4.44
C PHE A 165 -0.72 9.68 -3.98
N GLN A 166 -0.19 9.98 -2.78
CA GLN A 166 -0.27 11.32 -2.21
C GLN A 166 0.77 12.29 -2.78
N LYS A 167 1.94 11.79 -3.20
CA LYS A 167 2.98 12.59 -3.87
C LYS A 167 3.54 11.85 -5.09
N PRO A 168 2.83 11.85 -6.23
CA PRO A 168 3.22 11.08 -7.41
C PRO A 168 4.66 11.29 -7.89
N GLU A 169 5.25 12.46 -7.66
CA GLU A 169 6.61 12.81 -8.06
C GLU A 169 7.66 11.83 -7.52
N ILE A 170 7.44 11.27 -6.31
CA ILE A 170 8.39 10.33 -5.68
C ILE A 170 8.44 8.98 -6.41
N ALA A 171 7.49 8.68 -7.29
CA ALA A 171 7.52 7.46 -8.10
C ALA A 171 8.84 7.34 -8.86
N SER A 172 9.43 8.47 -9.26
CA SER A 172 10.75 8.55 -9.91
C SER A 172 11.86 7.84 -9.11
N GLU A 173 11.95 8.12 -7.81
CA GLU A 173 12.94 7.54 -6.91
C GLU A 173 12.79 6.01 -6.81
N PHE A 174 11.55 5.53 -6.72
CA PHE A 174 11.27 4.10 -6.68
C PHE A 174 11.58 3.38 -8.00
N LEU A 175 11.30 4.03 -9.13
CA LEU A 175 11.62 3.48 -10.45
C LEU A 175 13.14 3.36 -10.66
N GLU A 176 13.93 4.30 -10.12
CA GLU A 176 15.40 4.29 -10.20
C GLU A 176 16.05 3.13 -9.44
N ILE A 177 15.39 2.64 -8.40
CA ILE A 177 15.84 1.49 -7.60
C ILE A 177 15.16 0.18 -7.98
N ASP A 178 14.57 0.12 -9.19
CA ASP A 178 13.97 -1.07 -9.78
C ASP A 178 12.75 -1.64 -9.03
N LEU A 179 11.90 -0.75 -8.49
CA LEU A 179 10.62 -1.17 -7.90
C LEU A 179 9.69 -1.82 -8.94
N MET A 180 9.78 -1.41 -10.21
CA MET A 180 8.86 -1.89 -11.26
C MET A 180 8.99 -3.41 -11.47
N ASN A 181 10.21 -3.92 -11.70
CA ASN A 181 10.41 -5.36 -11.91
C ASN A 181 10.07 -6.17 -10.67
N LEU A 182 10.43 -5.66 -9.48
CA LEU A 182 10.06 -6.27 -8.19
C LEU A 182 8.54 -6.40 -8.05
N THR A 183 7.81 -5.33 -8.39
CA THR A 183 6.35 -5.30 -8.35
C THR A 183 5.72 -6.31 -9.32
N LEU A 184 6.26 -6.43 -10.54
CA LEU A 184 5.76 -7.41 -11.51
C LEU A 184 6.00 -8.85 -11.07
N ASP A 185 7.19 -9.16 -10.55
CA ASP A 185 7.48 -10.49 -10.01
C ASP A 185 6.49 -10.87 -8.91
N MET A 186 6.22 -9.95 -7.98
CA MET A 186 5.21 -10.13 -6.92
C MET A 186 3.78 -10.31 -7.45
N ILE A 187 3.40 -9.65 -8.55
CA ILE A 187 2.08 -9.85 -9.18
C ILE A 187 1.97 -11.24 -9.82
N ILE A 188 3.06 -11.77 -10.36
CA ILE A 188 3.09 -13.06 -11.07
C ILE A 188 3.17 -14.22 -10.07
N ASN A 189 4.10 -14.14 -9.12
CA ASN A 189 4.54 -15.24 -8.28
C ASN A 189 4.09 -15.12 -6.81
N GLY A 190 3.66 -13.93 -6.37
CA GLY A 190 3.27 -13.68 -4.99
C GLY A 190 1.92 -14.29 -4.61
N GLU A 191 1.73 -14.50 -3.31
CA GLU A 191 0.42 -14.83 -2.74
C GLU A 191 -0.61 -13.71 -3.00
N ASN A 192 -1.91 -14.02 -2.87
CA ASN A 192 -2.98 -13.08 -3.19
C ASN A 192 -2.86 -11.74 -2.45
N SER A 193 -2.44 -11.75 -1.18
CA SER A 193 -2.29 -10.53 -0.39
C SER A 193 -1.20 -9.61 -0.95
N VAL A 194 -0.02 -10.18 -1.25
CA VAL A 194 1.12 -9.47 -1.84
C VAL A 194 0.79 -9.00 -3.26
N CYS A 195 0.17 -9.87 -4.07
CA CYS A 195 -0.28 -9.51 -5.42
C CYS A 195 -1.24 -8.31 -5.40
N GLU A 196 -2.17 -8.26 -4.45
CA GLU A 196 -3.10 -7.15 -4.30
C GLU A 196 -2.36 -5.84 -3.99
N LYS A 197 -1.42 -5.84 -3.03
CA LYS A 197 -0.68 -4.62 -2.68
C LYS A 197 0.31 -4.19 -3.77
N ALA A 198 0.89 -5.15 -4.49
CA ALA A 198 1.74 -4.88 -5.64
C ALA A 198 0.93 -4.21 -6.79
N LEU A 199 -0.32 -4.66 -7.03
CA LEU A 199 -1.20 -3.98 -7.98
C LEU A 199 -1.55 -2.55 -7.55
N ALA A 200 -1.72 -2.30 -6.25
CA ALA A 200 -1.94 -0.94 -5.74
C ALA A 200 -0.72 -0.03 -5.95
N VAL A 201 0.50 -0.55 -5.76
CA VAL A 201 1.75 0.16 -6.09
C VAL A 201 1.84 0.49 -7.59
N LEU A 202 1.51 -0.48 -8.46
CA LEU A 202 1.49 -0.28 -9.90
C LEU A 202 0.48 0.80 -10.32
N ASP A 203 -0.69 0.82 -9.69
CA ASP A 203 -1.71 1.85 -9.88
C ASP A 203 -1.23 3.24 -9.46
N ALA A 204 -0.56 3.34 -8.31
CA ALA A 204 0.03 4.59 -7.82
C ALA A 204 1.11 5.13 -8.78
N ILE A 205 2.04 4.27 -9.23
CA ILE A 205 3.10 4.65 -10.17
C ILE A 205 2.49 5.22 -11.47
N CYS A 206 1.38 4.63 -11.94
CA CYS A 206 0.69 5.07 -13.15
C CYS A 206 -0.01 6.44 -13.04
N GLU A 207 -0.01 7.09 -11.88
CA GLU A 207 -0.43 8.49 -11.77
C GLU A 207 0.51 9.42 -12.54
N THR A 208 1.79 9.08 -12.64
CA THR A 208 2.79 9.87 -13.38
C THR A 208 2.92 9.44 -14.85
N SER A 209 3.30 10.38 -15.72
CA SER A 209 3.64 10.08 -17.13
C SER A 209 4.82 9.10 -17.24
N ARG A 210 5.89 9.33 -16.46
CA ARG A 210 7.07 8.46 -16.38
C ARG A 210 6.70 7.05 -15.95
N GLY A 211 5.89 6.90 -14.90
CA GLY A 211 5.43 5.60 -14.44
C GLY A 211 4.63 4.85 -15.51
N ARG A 212 3.69 5.53 -16.18
CA ARG A 212 2.98 4.91 -17.32
C ARG A 212 3.93 4.52 -18.46
N GLU A 213 4.97 5.31 -18.73
CA GLU A 213 5.98 4.97 -19.73
C GLU A 213 6.76 3.71 -19.37
N GLU A 214 7.28 3.62 -18.15
CA GLU A 214 7.97 2.42 -17.66
C GLU A 214 7.08 1.18 -17.74
N VAL A 215 5.82 1.29 -17.32
CA VAL A 215 4.86 0.19 -17.38
C VAL A 215 4.64 -0.31 -18.81
N ARG A 216 4.58 0.59 -19.79
CA ARG A 216 4.38 0.22 -21.21
C ARG A 216 5.58 -0.45 -21.85
N LYS A 217 6.79 -0.31 -21.28
CA LYS A 217 7.98 -1.00 -21.82
C LYS A 217 7.87 -2.52 -21.69
N ASN A 218 7.02 -3.01 -20.79
CA ASN A 218 6.82 -4.43 -20.57
C ASN A 218 5.47 -4.90 -21.14
N ALA A 219 5.53 -5.63 -22.26
CA ALA A 219 4.37 -6.17 -22.97
C ALA A 219 3.55 -7.19 -22.15
N LEU A 220 4.08 -7.71 -21.04
CA LEU A 220 3.34 -8.65 -20.19
C LEU A 220 2.34 -7.94 -19.26
N VAL A 221 2.48 -6.63 -19.04
CA VAL A 221 1.67 -5.93 -18.03
C VAL A 221 0.20 -5.94 -18.39
N MET A 222 -0.18 -5.61 -19.62
CA MET A 222 -1.59 -5.61 -20.03
C MET A 222 -2.24 -7.01 -19.91
N PRO A 223 -1.63 -8.10 -20.45
CA PRO A 223 -2.10 -9.46 -20.18
C PRO A 223 -2.25 -9.80 -18.70
N LEU A 224 -1.30 -9.39 -17.85
CA LEU A 224 -1.33 -9.64 -16.41
C LEU A 224 -2.51 -8.91 -15.75
N LEU A 225 -2.71 -7.62 -16.03
CA LEU A 225 -3.81 -6.84 -15.48
C LEU A 225 -5.16 -7.44 -15.87
N VAL A 226 -5.34 -7.76 -17.16
CA VAL A 226 -6.58 -8.37 -17.67
C VAL A 226 -6.80 -9.76 -17.07
N LYS A 227 -5.74 -10.54 -16.81
CA LYS A 227 -5.83 -11.84 -16.14
C LYS A 227 -6.32 -11.72 -14.69
N LYS A 228 -5.98 -10.64 -13.98
CA LYS A 228 -6.29 -10.43 -12.55
C LYS A 228 -7.73 -9.95 -12.31
N ILE A 229 -8.46 -9.53 -13.34
CA ILE A 229 -9.88 -9.14 -13.25
C ILE A 229 -10.80 -10.36 -13.48
N PRO A 230 -11.78 -10.66 -12.59
CA PRO A 230 -11.95 -10.24 -11.18
C PRO A 230 -11.46 -11.33 -10.21
N LYS A 231 -10.28 -11.90 -10.46
CA LYS A 231 -9.89 -13.23 -9.94
C LYS A 231 -9.27 -13.25 -8.55
N VAL A 232 -8.72 -12.13 -8.07
CA VAL A 232 -7.89 -12.11 -6.84
C VAL A 232 -8.67 -11.56 -5.66
N SER A 233 -9.06 -10.29 -5.73
CA SER A 233 -9.82 -9.58 -4.70
C SER A 233 -10.49 -8.35 -5.31
N GLU A 234 -11.37 -7.71 -4.54
CA GLU A 234 -11.92 -6.40 -4.91
C GLU A 234 -10.80 -5.38 -5.14
N LEU A 235 -9.86 -5.21 -4.20
CA LEU A 235 -8.80 -4.21 -4.34
C LEU A 235 -7.88 -4.48 -5.54
N ALA A 236 -7.56 -5.75 -5.81
CA ALA A 236 -6.79 -6.14 -7.00
C ALA A 236 -7.55 -5.81 -8.29
N THR A 237 -8.86 -6.03 -8.30
CA THR A 237 -9.74 -5.70 -9.44
C THR A 237 -9.79 -4.19 -9.66
N ARG A 238 -10.03 -3.42 -8.59
CA ARG A 238 -10.04 -1.95 -8.60
C ARG A 238 -8.74 -1.38 -9.18
N SER A 239 -7.60 -1.84 -8.65
CA SER A 239 -6.28 -1.40 -9.09
C SER A 239 -6.02 -1.78 -10.56
N SER A 240 -6.40 -3.00 -10.97
CA SER A 240 -6.22 -3.45 -12.36
C SER A 240 -7.03 -2.63 -13.36
N VAL A 241 -8.32 -2.37 -13.07
CA VAL A 241 -9.17 -1.52 -13.91
C VAL A 241 -8.61 -0.10 -14.00
N SER A 242 -8.16 0.45 -12.87
CA SER A 242 -7.57 1.79 -12.79
C SER A 242 -6.28 1.90 -13.64
N VAL A 243 -5.36 0.95 -13.53
CA VAL A 243 -4.13 0.91 -14.35
C VAL A 243 -4.46 0.80 -15.84
N ILE A 244 -5.33 -0.13 -16.24
CA ILE A 244 -5.71 -0.30 -17.66
C ILE A 244 -6.30 1.02 -18.19
N LEU A 245 -7.21 1.65 -17.45
CA LEU A 245 -7.79 2.93 -17.84
C LEU A 245 -6.73 4.02 -18.01
N LYS A 246 -5.80 4.17 -17.06
CA LYS A 246 -4.70 5.14 -17.13
C LYS A 246 -3.81 4.91 -18.35
N LEU A 247 -3.53 3.65 -18.69
CA LEU A 247 -2.74 3.31 -19.89
C LEU A 247 -3.52 3.65 -21.18
N CYS A 248 -4.80 3.32 -21.24
CA CYS A 248 -5.68 3.61 -22.38
C CYS A 248 -5.88 5.12 -22.61
N LYS A 249 -5.99 5.93 -21.56
CA LYS A 249 -6.20 7.40 -21.65
C LYS A 249 -5.05 8.15 -22.31
N THR A 250 -3.86 7.56 -22.41
CA THR A 250 -2.68 8.24 -22.93
C THR A 250 -2.61 8.39 -24.46
N GLY A 251 -3.74 8.23 -25.15
CA GLY A 251 -3.88 8.55 -26.58
C GLY A 251 -3.28 7.53 -27.54
N LYS A 252 -2.82 6.37 -27.05
CA LYS A 252 -2.32 5.27 -27.89
C LYS A 252 -3.43 4.26 -28.13
N ALA A 253 -4.03 4.28 -29.33
CA ALA A 253 -5.09 3.34 -29.74
C ALA A 253 -4.72 1.86 -29.49
N PHE A 254 -3.44 1.53 -29.62
CA PHE A 254 -2.91 0.18 -29.39
C PHE A 254 -3.24 -0.40 -28.00
N ALA A 255 -3.21 0.40 -26.93
CA ALA A 255 -3.46 -0.12 -25.58
C ALA A 255 -4.91 -0.58 -25.39
N VAL A 256 -5.86 0.12 -26.01
CA VAL A 256 -7.29 -0.25 -25.98
C VAL A 256 -7.52 -1.52 -26.79
N GLU A 257 -6.93 -1.58 -27.98
CA GLU A 257 -7.02 -2.73 -28.88
C GLU A 257 -6.42 -4.00 -28.27
N GLU A 258 -5.24 -3.90 -27.67
CA GLU A 258 -4.59 -4.98 -26.93
C GLU A 258 -5.48 -5.49 -25.80
N ALA A 259 -6.00 -4.58 -24.95
CA ALA A 259 -6.89 -4.95 -23.85
C ALA A 259 -8.15 -5.66 -24.34
N VAL A 260 -8.76 -5.18 -25.43
CA VAL A 260 -9.94 -5.81 -26.05
C VAL A 260 -9.62 -7.22 -26.55
N ARG A 261 -8.53 -7.40 -27.30
CA ARG A 261 -8.10 -8.73 -27.77
C ARG A 261 -7.83 -9.72 -26.63
N LEU A 262 -7.40 -9.23 -25.46
CA LEU A 262 -7.20 -10.02 -24.24
C LEU A 262 -8.50 -10.34 -23.48
N GLY A 263 -9.66 -9.94 -24.00
CA GLY A 263 -10.98 -10.17 -23.39
C GLY A 263 -11.26 -9.27 -22.20
N ALA A 264 -10.65 -8.07 -22.14
CA ALA A 264 -10.91 -7.13 -21.06
C ALA A 264 -12.36 -6.61 -21.06
N PHE A 265 -13.00 -6.49 -22.23
CA PHE A 265 -14.37 -5.97 -22.34
C PHE A 265 -15.35 -6.77 -21.47
N GLN A 266 -15.41 -8.10 -21.65
CA GLN A 266 -16.34 -8.97 -20.91
C GLN A 266 -16.01 -8.97 -19.41
N LYS A 267 -14.73 -8.93 -19.05
CA LYS A 267 -14.29 -8.92 -17.65
C LYS A 267 -14.64 -7.61 -16.95
N VAL A 268 -14.41 -6.46 -17.58
CA VAL A 268 -14.77 -5.14 -17.04
C VAL A 268 -16.29 -4.97 -17.00
N PHE A 269 -17.02 -5.53 -17.97
CA PHE A 269 -18.49 -5.56 -17.91
C PHE A 269 -18.98 -6.33 -16.68
N LEU A 270 -18.37 -7.48 -16.35
CA LEU A 270 -18.68 -8.23 -15.14
C LEU A 270 -18.41 -7.41 -13.86
N VAL A 271 -17.31 -6.64 -13.82
CA VAL A 271 -17.00 -5.73 -12.70
C VAL A 271 -18.13 -4.73 -12.45
N LEU A 272 -18.76 -4.19 -13.50
CA LEU A 272 -19.92 -3.30 -13.35
C LEU A 272 -21.14 -4.01 -12.75
N GLN A 273 -21.38 -5.27 -13.12
CA GLN A 273 -22.54 -6.03 -12.63
C GLN A 273 -22.39 -6.39 -11.15
N VAL A 274 -21.17 -6.66 -10.69
CA VAL A 274 -20.89 -7.06 -9.29
C VAL A 274 -20.96 -5.86 -8.34
N GLY A 275 -20.70 -4.64 -8.80
CA GLY A 275 -20.90 -3.42 -8.02
C GLY A 275 -19.76 -3.10 -7.03
N TYR A 276 -18.51 -3.07 -7.50
CA TYR A 276 -17.31 -2.77 -6.70
C TYR A 276 -17.14 -1.27 -6.33
N GLY A 277 -18.14 -0.66 -5.68
CA GLY A 277 -18.13 0.76 -5.27
C GLY A 277 -18.22 1.77 -6.43
N GLU A 278 -18.61 3.02 -6.14
CA GLU A 278 -18.95 4.00 -7.18
C GLU A 278 -17.73 4.42 -8.02
N GLU A 279 -16.58 4.69 -7.39
CA GLU A 279 -15.36 5.08 -8.10
C GLU A 279 -14.91 4.03 -9.13
N THR A 280 -14.94 2.75 -8.76
CA THR A 280 -14.55 1.65 -9.67
C THR A 280 -15.55 1.52 -10.79
N LYS A 281 -16.84 1.70 -10.49
CA LYS A 281 -17.91 1.65 -11.48
C LYS A 281 -17.78 2.79 -12.49
N GLU A 282 -17.43 4.00 -12.06
CA GLU A 282 -17.10 5.11 -12.96
C GLU A 282 -15.92 4.77 -13.89
N LYS A 283 -14.80 4.30 -13.31
CA LYS A 283 -13.61 3.88 -14.08
C LYS A 283 -13.91 2.76 -15.07
N ALA A 284 -14.66 1.73 -14.64
CA ALA A 284 -15.05 0.60 -15.48
C ALA A 284 -16.01 1.05 -16.61
N THR A 285 -16.94 1.95 -16.33
CA THR A 285 -17.85 2.52 -17.33
C THR A 285 -17.09 3.30 -18.38
N GLU A 286 -16.14 4.14 -17.95
CA GLU A 286 -15.29 4.89 -18.86
C GLU A 286 -14.44 3.96 -19.74
N LEU A 287 -13.84 2.94 -19.14
CA LEU A 287 -13.02 1.97 -19.87
C LEU A 287 -13.83 1.20 -20.91
N LEU A 288 -15.06 0.78 -20.58
CA LEU A 288 -15.95 0.11 -21.54
C LEU A 288 -16.35 1.00 -22.70
N LYS A 289 -16.57 2.31 -22.47
CA LYS A 289 -16.85 3.26 -23.57
C LYS A 289 -15.68 3.33 -24.56
N MET A 290 -14.44 3.37 -24.05
CA MET A 290 -13.25 3.35 -24.90
C MET A 290 -13.12 2.03 -25.68
N MET A 291 -13.37 0.91 -25.01
CA MET A 291 -13.29 -0.42 -25.63
C MET A 291 -14.39 -0.66 -26.65
N ASN A 292 -15.62 -0.16 -26.45
CA ASN A 292 -16.76 -0.41 -27.34
C ASN A 292 -16.49 0.01 -28.79
N ASN A 293 -15.88 1.18 -28.99
CA ASN A 293 -15.51 1.65 -30.33
C ASN A 293 -14.49 0.73 -31.01
N THR A 294 -13.56 0.20 -30.21
CA THR A 294 -12.49 -0.69 -30.71
C THR A 294 -13.02 -2.11 -30.95
N GLN A 295 -13.92 -2.59 -30.10
CA GLN A 295 -14.59 -3.88 -30.22
C GLN A 295 -15.41 -3.96 -31.52
N MET A 296 -16.19 -2.90 -31.81
CA MET A 296 -16.97 -2.82 -33.05
C MET A 296 -16.07 -2.82 -34.29
N LYS A 297 -14.95 -2.08 -34.23
CA LYS A 297 -13.98 -2.04 -35.33
C LYS A 297 -13.32 -3.41 -35.56
N LEU A 298 -12.88 -4.09 -34.50
CA LEU A 298 -12.26 -5.41 -34.64
C LEU A 298 -13.26 -6.44 -35.21
N MET A 299 -14.53 -6.39 -34.80
CA MET A 299 -15.57 -7.24 -35.37
C MET A 299 -15.81 -6.98 -36.87
N SER A 300 -15.76 -5.72 -37.31
CA SER A 300 -15.90 -5.40 -38.75
C SER A 300 -14.66 -5.78 -39.57
N ASP A 301 -13.46 -5.67 -38.99
CA ASP A 301 -12.22 -6.05 -39.66
C ASP A 301 -12.10 -7.59 -39.77
N ASP A 302 -12.60 -8.33 -38.77
CA ASP A 302 -12.65 -9.81 -38.79
C ASP A 302 -13.73 -10.34 -39.77
N GLU A 303 -14.78 -9.58 -40.09
CA GLU A 303 -15.81 -9.96 -41.08
C GLU A 303 -15.31 -9.88 -42.54
N ASP A 304 -14.31 -9.04 -42.84
CA ASP A 304 -13.68 -8.98 -44.17
C ASP A 304 -12.63 -10.11 -44.38
N ASP A 305 -12.09 -10.68 -43.29
CA ASP A 305 -11.10 -11.78 -43.32
C ASP A 305 -11.68 -13.16 -42.97
N CYS A 306 -12.94 -13.25 -42.52
CA CYS A 306 -13.56 -14.50 -42.09
C CYS A 306 -14.90 -14.75 -42.79
N VAL A 307 -14.82 -15.48 -43.92
CA VAL A 307 -15.96 -16.28 -44.38
C VAL A 307 -16.21 -17.35 -43.31
N ASP A 308 -17.32 -17.17 -42.59
CA ASP A 308 -18.09 -18.17 -41.85
C ASP A 308 -17.62 -18.54 -40.43
N SER A 309 -18.08 -17.78 -39.42
CA SER A 309 -18.64 -18.40 -38.22
C SER A 309 -19.63 -17.46 -37.52
N SER A 310 -20.91 -17.59 -37.88
CA SER A 310 -22.05 -17.04 -37.15
C SER A 310 -22.07 -17.55 -35.70
N MET A 311 -22.02 -16.66 -34.71
CA MET A 311 -22.80 -16.80 -33.47
C MET A 311 -23.28 -15.43 -32.96
N ASP A 312 -24.58 -15.22 -33.17
CA ASP A 312 -25.43 -14.15 -32.66
C ASP A 312 -25.24 -13.85 -31.17
N PHE A 313 -24.94 -12.59 -30.82
CA PHE A 313 -25.21 -12.03 -29.49
C PHE A 313 -26.47 -11.14 -29.54
N LYS A 314 -27.65 -11.78 -29.60
CA LYS A 314 -28.95 -11.11 -29.42
C LYS A 314 -29.32 -10.97 -27.94
N TYR A 315 -28.63 -10.12 -27.18
CA TYR A 315 -29.19 -9.62 -25.90
C TYR A 315 -28.70 -8.20 -25.57
N LEU A 316 -29.23 -7.20 -26.29
CA LEU A 316 -29.28 -5.82 -25.81
C LEU A 316 -30.73 -5.45 -25.52
N LYS A 317 -31.16 -5.66 -24.27
CA LYS A 317 -32.39 -5.04 -23.77
C LYS A 317 -32.01 -3.69 -23.15
N LYS A 318 -32.45 -2.61 -23.81
CA LYS A 318 -32.42 -1.23 -23.32
C LYS A 318 -32.99 -1.15 -21.90
N LEU A 319 -32.25 -0.53 -20.99
CA LEU A 319 -32.81 0.04 -19.77
C LEU A 319 -33.04 1.53 -20.05
N SER A 320 -34.33 1.91 -20.06
CA SER A 320 -34.82 3.28 -19.90
C SER A 320 -34.69 3.71 -18.45
#